data_AF-A0A9P6TS83-F1
#
_entry.id   AF-A0A9P6TS83-F1
#
_cell.length_a   1.000
_cell.length_b   1.000
_cell.length_c   1.000
_cell.angle_alpha   90.00
_cell.angle_beta   90.00
_cell.angle_gamma   90.00
#
_symmetry.space_group_name_H-M   'P 1'
#
loop_
_entity.id
_entity.type
_entity.pdbx_description
1 polymer ?
#
loop_
_entity_poly.entity_id
_entity_poly.type
_entity_poly.pdbx_seq_one_letter_code
_entity_poly.pdbx_strand_id
1 'polypeptide(L)'
;MTRMNPTFDRPMPARIPASASRARTMGVRLAPMLAVALPLALVMPGVHAEQADRDKPLNIEADNMTYDDLKQLTIFTGHVVATKGTILIRADRVDVKQDPQGYQHASGTSNGSTLSYFRQKRDSVDEYIEGNAVRIDYDGKQDLTTLTTRAVVRRLRGLSNIVDEVRGSVITYDGQKDVYTAQSGKDVAGPGNPSGRVRAMLTPGASGGTAPQPSGEVTLTPNATAMSASVLEVPAPAAASTLSVRNLRKRYGARTIIKDVSLDVKSGEVVGLLGPNGAGKTTSFYIIVGLVPLDAGEITLDDTSISLLPIHKRARMGLSYLPQEASVFRKLTVNENIRAVLELQRDEHDKPLPKQAVSARADALLEELQIAHLRDNPAMSLSGGERRRVEIARALATRPSFILLDEPFAGVDPIAVLEIQKIVRFLKERGIGVLITDHNVRETLGICDHAYIISDGSVLAAGAPKEIISNESVRRVYLGEHFRM
;
A
#
# COMPACT_ATOMS: atom_id res chain seq x y z
N MET A 1 57.12 33.79 -41.59
CA MET A 1 57.64 34.94 -40.82
C MET A 1 56.86 36.17 -41.30
N THR A 2 56.15 36.99 -40.53
CA THR A 2 55.94 37.12 -39.09
C THR A 2 54.73 38.05 -38.91
N ARG A 3 53.95 37.78 -37.86
CA ARG A 3 53.04 38.62 -37.03
C ARG A 3 53.04 40.15 -37.31
N MET A 4 52.00 40.94 -37.04
CA MET A 4 51.09 40.94 -35.89
C MET A 4 50.00 42.02 -36.06
N ASN A 5 48.88 41.78 -35.39
CA ASN A 5 47.67 42.62 -35.16
C ASN A 5 47.99 44.00 -34.52
N PRO A 6 47.07 45.01 -34.49
CA PRO A 6 45.91 44.92 -33.57
C PRO A 6 44.58 45.67 -33.95
N THR A 7 43.49 45.07 -33.43
CA THR A 7 42.23 45.62 -32.84
C THR A 7 41.26 46.55 -33.59
N PHE A 8 40.05 45.97 -33.81
CA PHE A 8 38.66 46.45 -33.60
C PHE A 8 38.21 47.84 -34.09
N ASP A 9 37.28 47.84 -35.05
CA ASP A 9 35.95 48.45 -34.87
C ASP A 9 34.89 47.86 -35.84
N ARG A 10 33.62 47.79 -35.40
CA ARG A 10 32.46 47.26 -36.20
C ARG A 10 31.87 48.34 -37.12
N PRO A 11 31.23 47.94 -38.23
CA PRO A 11 29.77 48.11 -38.30
C PRO A 11 28.99 46.98 -39.03
N MET A 12 27.69 46.92 -38.73
CA MET A 12 26.63 46.05 -39.31
C MET A 12 26.44 46.22 -40.83
N PRO A 13 25.83 45.22 -41.51
CA PRO A 13 24.69 45.56 -42.38
C PRO A 13 23.51 44.56 -42.49
N ALA A 14 22.31 45.14 -42.63
CA ALA A 14 21.18 44.88 -43.55
C ALA A 14 20.43 43.52 -43.63
N ARG A 15 19.08 43.56 -43.54
CA ARG A 15 18.13 43.32 -44.66
C ARG A 15 16.60 43.38 -44.31
N ILE A 16 15.86 44.16 -45.14
CA ILE A 16 14.49 43.99 -45.72
C ILE A 16 13.21 44.19 -44.85
N PRO A 17 12.24 45.06 -45.29
CA PRO A 17 10.83 45.02 -44.87
C PRO A 17 9.82 44.80 -46.03
N ALA A 18 8.63 44.24 -45.73
CA ALA A 18 7.38 44.33 -46.51
C ALA A 18 6.18 44.08 -45.55
N SER A 19 5.53 45.13 -45.05
CA SER A 19 4.29 45.79 -45.54
C SER A 19 2.98 45.17 -45.01
N ALA A 20 2.21 46.00 -44.29
CA ALA A 20 0.94 45.70 -43.64
C ALA A 20 -0.30 46.11 -44.48
N SER A 21 -1.39 45.38 -44.22
CA SER A 21 -2.82 45.75 -44.16
C SER A 21 -3.51 46.62 -45.24
N ARG A 22 -4.66 46.11 -45.72
CA ARG A 22 -5.91 46.90 -45.82
C ARG A 22 -7.16 46.02 -45.88
N ALA A 23 -8.21 46.53 -45.24
CA ALA A 23 -9.47 45.89 -44.90
C ALA A 23 -10.49 45.84 -46.05
N ARG A 24 -11.49 44.94 -45.93
CA ARG A 24 -12.82 45.12 -46.53
C ARG A 24 -13.93 44.45 -45.70
N THR A 25 -14.92 45.26 -45.41
CA THR A 25 -16.18 45.02 -44.69
C THR A 25 -17.25 44.44 -45.63
N MET A 26 -18.06 43.50 -45.13
CA MET A 26 -19.47 43.17 -45.50
C MET A 26 -19.78 41.87 -44.73
N GLY A 27 -20.77 41.73 -43.84
CA GLY A 27 -22.14 42.22 -43.85
C GLY A 27 -23.05 40.99 -43.93
N VAL A 28 -23.39 40.34 -42.80
CA VAL A 28 -24.41 39.27 -42.77
C VAL A 28 -25.29 39.41 -41.51
N ARG A 29 -26.60 39.28 -41.77
CA ARG A 29 -27.77 39.58 -40.94
C ARG A 29 -28.03 38.55 -39.83
N LEU A 30 -28.64 39.05 -38.74
CA LEU A 30 -29.38 38.27 -37.74
C LEU A 30 -30.67 37.66 -38.31
N ALA A 31 -31.01 36.44 -37.88
CA ALA A 31 -32.36 36.05 -37.48
C ALA A 31 -32.32 34.80 -36.55
N PRO A 32 -33.24 34.67 -35.58
CA PRO A 32 -33.15 33.73 -34.45
C PRO A 32 -33.98 32.45 -34.68
N MET A 33 -33.58 31.32 -34.08
CA MET A 33 -34.44 30.13 -34.04
C MET A 33 -34.45 29.46 -32.65
N LEU A 34 -35.57 29.71 -31.97
CA LEU A 34 -36.32 28.84 -31.07
C LEU A 34 -35.58 27.66 -30.41
N ALA A 35 -35.34 27.79 -29.10
CA ALA A 35 -35.16 26.66 -28.20
C ALA A 35 -36.51 25.94 -28.02
N VAL A 36 -36.63 24.74 -28.60
CA VAL A 36 -37.72 23.80 -28.30
C VAL A 36 -37.32 22.99 -27.08
N ALA A 37 -38.03 23.22 -25.97
CA ALA A 37 -38.03 22.35 -24.81
C ALA A 37 -38.97 21.16 -25.08
N LEU A 38 -38.48 19.93 -24.89
CA LEU A 38 -39.33 18.78 -24.55
C LEU A 38 -38.56 17.82 -23.62
N PRO A 39 -39.24 17.14 -22.68
CA PRO A 39 -38.64 16.55 -21.50
C PRO A 39 -38.24 15.09 -21.74
N LEU A 40 -37.04 14.71 -21.32
CA LEU A 40 -36.70 13.29 -21.16
C LEU A 40 -36.65 12.99 -19.65
N ALA A 41 -37.74 12.42 -19.17
CA ALA A 41 -37.79 11.77 -17.88
C ALA A 41 -36.76 10.62 -17.87
N LEU A 42 -35.63 10.82 -17.19
CA LEU A 42 -34.81 9.70 -16.73
C LEU A 42 -35.35 9.24 -15.38
N VAL A 43 -35.92 8.04 -15.42
CA VAL A 43 -36.04 7.13 -14.30
C VAL A 43 -34.68 7.07 -13.59
N MET A 44 -34.63 7.47 -12.32
CA MET A 44 -33.50 7.18 -11.45
C MET A 44 -33.77 5.86 -10.70
N PRO A 45 -32.97 4.82 -10.91
CA PRO A 45 -32.67 3.85 -9.88
C PRO A 45 -31.43 4.34 -9.12
N GLY A 46 -31.61 4.54 -7.82
CA GLY A 46 -30.59 5.06 -6.93
C GLY A 46 -29.49 4.08 -6.56
N VAL A 47 -28.73 4.52 -5.56
CA VAL A 47 -27.64 3.82 -4.86
C VAL A 47 -26.31 3.81 -5.62
N HIS A 48 -25.70 5.00 -5.70
CA HIS A 48 -24.25 5.07 -5.76
C HIS A 48 -23.71 4.51 -4.43
N ALA A 49 -22.91 3.45 -4.50
CA ALA A 49 -22.15 2.95 -3.37
C ALA A 49 -21.22 4.07 -2.87
N GLU A 50 -21.57 4.61 -1.69
CA GLU A 50 -20.81 5.63 -0.99
C GLU A 50 -19.45 5.00 -0.62
N GLN A 51 -18.37 5.48 -1.23
CA GLN A 51 -17.02 5.01 -0.92
C GLN A 51 -16.72 5.26 0.56
N ALA A 52 -16.26 4.22 1.26
CA ALA A 52 -15.83 4.26 2.65
C ALA A 52 -14.98 5.52 2.92
N ASP A 53 -15.41 6.31 3.90
CA ASP A 53 -14.79 7.59 4.23
C ASP A 53 -13.34 7.47 4.69
N ARG A 54 -12.92 6.25 5.08
CA ARG A 54 -11.58 5.92 5.55
C ARG A 54 -10.45 6.31 4.59
N ASP A 55 -10.67 6.17 3.29
CA ASP A 55 -9.64 6.39 2.27
C ASP A 55 -9.64 7.84 1.73
N LYS A 56 -10.55 8.69 2.23
CA LYS A 56 -10.62 10.11 1.87
C LYS A 56 -9.63 10.93 2.74
N PRO A 57 -9.05 12.01 2.21
CA PRO A 57 -8.17 12.88 3.00
C PRO A 57 -8.94 13.57 4.13
N LEU A 58 -8.28 13.77 5.27
CA LEU A 58 -8.78 14.64 6.36
C LEU A 58 -8.43 16.08 6.02
N ASN A 59 -9.46 16.91 5.82
CA ASN A 59 -9.33 18.35 5.67
C ASN A 59 -9.60 19.01 7.02
N ILE A 60 -8.78 19.97 7.41
CA ILE A 60 -8.91 20.66 8.70
C ILE A 60 -8.88 22.16 8.46
N GLU A 61 -9.92 22.84 8.93
CA GLU A 61 -10.01 24.30 9.01
C GLU A 61 -9.87 24.71 10.47
N ALA A 62 -9.02 25.69 10.78
CA ALA A 62 -8.75 26.14 12.14
C ALA A 62 -8.23 27.58 12.15
N ASP A 63 -8.32 28.26 13.31
CA ASP A 63 -7.80 29.62 13.47
C ASP A 63 -6.27 29.63 13.61
N ASN A 64 -5.69 28.61 14.26
CA ASN A 64 -4.25 28.46 14.45
C ASN A 64 -3.78 27.01 14.29
N MET A 65 -2.52 26.85 13.87
CA MET A 65 -1.84 25.55 13.75
C MET A 65 -0.44 25.63 14.36
N THR A 66 -0.13 24.68 15.25
CA THR A 66 1.18 24.52 15.88
C THR A 66 1.63 23.07 15.74
N TYR A 67 2.93 22.83 15.54
CA TYR A 67 3.50 21.49 15.48
C TYR A 67 4.41 21.24 16.69
N ASP A 68 4.24 20.11 17.37
CA ASP A 68 5.08 19.64 18.48
C ASP A 68 6.03 18.54 17.96
N ASP A 69 7.28 18.92 17.71
CA ASP A 69 8.33 18.02 17.19
C ASP A 69 8.60 16.84 18.12
N LEU A 70 8.50 17.03 19.44
CA LEU A 70 8.82 16.00 20.43
C LEU A 70 7.73 14.93 20.48
N LYS A 71 6.46 15.34 20.31
CA LYS A 71 5.31 14.43 20.34
C LYS A 71 4.85 13.98 18.95
N GLN A 72 5.44 14.53 17.89
CA GLN A 72 5.04 14.30 16.50
C GLN A 72 3.55 14.57 16.30
N LEU A 73 3.09 15.71 16.82
CA LEU A 73 1.67 16.05 16.93
C LEU A 73 1.40 17.39 16.25
N THR A 74 0.42 17.44 15.36
CA THR A 74 -0.08 18.70 14.80
C THR A 74 -1.29 19.14 15.61
N ILE A 75 -1.21 20.31 16.23
CA ILE A 75 -2.20 20.86 17.13
C ILE A 75 -2.92 22.00 16.41
N PHE A 76 -4.23 21.89 16.26
CA PHE A 76 -5.10 22.93 15.73
C PHE A 76 -5.92 23.53 16.86
N THR A 77 -6.04 24.86 16.93
CA THR A 77 -6.83 25.54 17.96
C THR A 77 -7.72 26.62 17.38
N GLY A 78 -8.81 26.94 18.08
CA GLY A 78 -9.85 27.86 17.64
C GLY A 78 -11.09 27.13 17.15
N HIS A 79 -11.82 27.70 16.19
CA HIS A 79 -13.02 27.08 15.61
C HIS A 79 -12.62 25.94 14.65
N VAL A 80 -12.16 24.82 15.21
CA VAL A 80 -11.61 23.74 14.39
C VAL A 80 -12.73 22.90 13.79
N VAL A 81 -12.70 22.73 12.47
CA VAL A 81 -13.59 21.86 11.70
C VAL A 81 -12.75 20.87 10.92
N ALA A 82 -12.81 19.59 11.32
CA ALA A 82 -12.13 18.51 10.62
C ALA A 82 -13.15 17.67 9.84
N THR A 83 -12.92 17.44 8.55
CA THR A 83 -13.81 16.69 7.66
C THR A 83 -13.06 15.57 6.95
N LYS A 84 -13.65 14.38 6.91
CA LYS A 84 -13.10 13.23 6.19
C LYS A 84 -14.26 12.45 5.57
N GLY A 85 -14.54 12.70 4.29
CA GLY A 85 -15.72 12.14 3.64
C GLY A 85 -17.02 12.66 4.25
N THR A 86 -17.86 11.77 4.78
CA THR A 86 -19.07 12.14 5.53
C THR A 86 -18.80 12.41 7.02
N ILE A 87 -17.58 12.14 7.50
CA ILE A 87 -17.18 12.40 8.87
C ILE A 87 -16.91 13.90 9.06
N LEU A 88 -17.48 14.48 10.11
CA LEU A 88 -17.32 15.86 10.54
C LEU A 88 -17.02 15.88 12.05
N ILE A 89 -15.94 16.53 12.44
CA ILE A 89 -15.57 16.80 13.83
C ILE A 89 -15.45 18.30 14.03
N ARG A 90 -16.07 18.85 15.07
CA ARG A 90 -15.90 20.26 15.49
C ARG A 90 -15.44 20.32 16.94
N ALA A 91 -14.41 21.10 17.24
CA ALA A 91 -13.87 21.27 18.60
C ALA A 91 -13.07 22.58 18.74
N ASP A 92 -12.78 23.00 19.98
CA ASP A 92 -11.95 24.18 20.26
C ASP A 92 -10.45 23.91 20.03
N ARG A 93 -10.07 22.63 20.09
CA ARG A 93 -8.72 22.14 19.84
C ARG A 93 -8.79 20.75 19.22
N VAL A 94 -8.02 20.48 18.17
CA VAL A 94 -7.88 19.15 17.56
C VAL A 94 -6.41 18.80 17.47
N ASP A 95 -6.05 17.70 18.10
CA ASP A 95 -4.71 17.14 18.08
C ASP A 95 -4.69 16.01 17.04
N VAL A 96 -3.92 16.18 15.96
CA VAL A 96 -3.81 15.21 14.87
C VAL A 96 -2.43 14.58 14.87
N LYS A 97 -2.43 13.26 14.99
CA LYS A 97 -1.25 12.43 14.82
C LYS A 97 -1.41 11.63 13.54
N GLN A 98 -0.41 11.69 12.68
CA GLN A 98 -0.33 10.81 11.52
C GLN A 98 0.61 9.66 11.86
N ASP A 99 0.14 8.43 11.66
CA ASP A 99 1.02 7.28 11.76
C ASP A 99 1.93 7.18 10.52
N PRO A 100 3.02 6.40 10.56
CA PRO A 100 3.89 6.21 9.41
C PRO A 100 3.22 5.58 8.18
N GLN A 101 2.00 5.04 8.34
CA GLN A 101 1.17 4.45 7.28
C GLN A 101 0.19 5.47 6.68
N GLY A 102 0.23 6.73 7.13
CA GLY A 102 -0.58 7.82 6.63
C GLY A 102 -1.96 7.95 7.28
N TYR A 103 -2.34 7.05 8.20
CA TYR A 103 -3.61 7.15 8.92
C TYR A 103 -3.55 8.24 9.97
N GLN A 104 -4.64 8.98 10.07
CA GLN A 104 -4.76 10.10 10.98
C GLN A 104 -5.61 9.71 12.18
N HIS A 105 -5.04 9.89 13.36
CA HIS A 105 -5.74 9.88 14.62
C HIS A 105 -6.02 11.34 15.02
N ALA A 106 -7.29 11.69 15.20
CA ALA A 106 -7.70 13.04 15.53
C ALA A 106 -8.39 13.05 16.89
N SER A 107 -7.88 13.85 17.83
CA SER A 107 -8.45 14.03 19.17
C SER A 107 -8.95 15.47 19.31
N GLY A 108 -10.26 15.66 19.22
CA GLY A 108 -10.94 16.94 19.44
C GLY A 108 -11.32 17.15 20.90
N THR A 109 -10.88 18.25 21.50
CA THR A 109 -11.22 18.65 22.88
C THR A 109 -11.86 20.03 22.92
N SER A 110 -12.84 20.19 23.81
CA SER A 110 -13.52 21.46 24.07
C SER A 110 -13.17 22.00 25.47
N ASN A 111 -13.02 23.32 25.58
CA ASN A 111 -12.68 24.03 26.81
C ASN A 111 -13.90 24.48 27.63
N GLY A 112 -15.09 23.92 27.35
CA GLY A 112 -16.20 23.88 28.33
C GLY A 112 -17.44 24.72 28.02
N SER A 113 -17.43 25.64 27.06
CA SER A 113 -18.63 26.38 26.64
C SER A 113 -19.46 25.66 25.57
N THR A 114 -18.81 24.96 24.63
CA THR A 114 -19.46 24.23 23.53
C THR A 114 -18.86 22.84 23.40
N LEU A 115 -19.64 21.77 23.58
CA LEU A 115 -19.13 20.39 23.45
C LEU A 115 -18.53 20.16 22.05
N SER A 116 -17.50 19.31 21.98
CA SER A 116 -17.01 18.78 20.70
C SER A 116 -18.16 18.02 20.02
N TYR A 117 -18.33 18.24 18.72
CA TYR A 117 -19.38 17.62 17.90
C TYR A 117 -18.78 16.66 16.90
N PHE A 118 -19.45 15.52 16.70
CA PHE A 118 -19.12 14.52 15.71
C PHE A 118 -20.35 14.19 14.87
N ARG A 119 -20.18 13.98 13.58
CA ARG A 119 -21.19 13.40 12.70
C ARG A 119 -20.55 12.48 11.67
N GLN A 120 -21.18 11.35 11.39
CA GLN A 120 -20.81 10.41 10.32
C GLN A 120 -22.08 9.86 9.69
N LYS A 121 -22.09 9.65 8.37
CA LYS A 121 -23.18 8.94 7.69
C LYS A 121 -22.90 7.44 7.68
N ARG A 122 -23.94 6.61 7.84
CA ARG A 122 -23.80 5.16 7.79
C ARG A 122 -23.75 4.66 6.35
N ASP A 123 -22.91 3.67 6.11
CA ASP A 123 -22.81 3.04 4.80
C ASP A 123 -24.13 2.33 4.45
N SER A 124 -24.61 2.54 3.21
CA SER A 124 -25.77 1.85 2.62
C SER A 124 -27.16 2.19 3.17
N VAL A 125 -27.30 3.16 4.08
CA VAL A 125 -28.60 3.60 4.63
C VAL A 125 -28.62 5.13 4.78
N ASP A 126 -29.76 5.80 4.55
CA ASP A 126 -29.90 7.25 4.80
C ASP A 126 -30.06 7.55 6.30
N GLU A 127 -29.04 7.19 7.07
CA GLU A 127 -28.95 7.38 8.51
C GLU A 127 -27.61 8.04 8.88
N TYR A 128 -27.65 8.92 9.88
CA TYR A 128 -26.49 9.61 10.42
C TYR A 128 -26.28 9.27 11.87
N ILE A 129 -25.03 9.17 12.28
CA ILE A 129 -24.63 9.12 13.67
C ILE A 129 -24.11 10.50 14.05
N GLU A 130 -24.70 11.12 15.05
CA GLU A 130 -24.20 12.36 15.63
C GLU A 130 -23.80 12.15 17.08
N GLY A 131 -22.81 12.90 17.56
CA GLY A 131 -22.34 12.80 18.92
C GLY A 131 -21.81 14.11 19.47
N ASN A 132 -22.01 14.32 20.77
CA ASN A 132 -21.47 15.46 21.52
C ASN A 132 -20.71 14.96 22.75
N ALA A 133 -19.52 15.48 23.01
CA ALA A 133 -18.74 15.16 24.21
C ALA A 133 -17.70 16.23 24.53
N VAL A 134 -17.05 16.16 25.70
CA VAL A 134 -15.93 17.07 26.02
C VAL A 134 -14.70 16.71 25.18
N ARG A 135 -14.48 15.42 24.93
CA ARG A 135 -13.41 14.91 24.08
C ARG A 135 -13.95 13.88 23.09
N ILE A 136 -13.49 13.95 21.85
CA ILE A 136 -13.81 13.01 20.77
C ILE A 136 -12.50 12.54 20.14
N ASP A 137 -12.21 11.26 20.25
CA ASP A 137 -11.04 10.61 19.64
C ASP A 137 -11.52 9.78 18.44
N TYR A 138 -11.03 10.12 17.24
CA TYR A 138 -11.27 9.38 16.01
C TYR A 138 -10.01 8.65 15.58
N ASP A 139 -10.11 7.33 15.47
CA ASP A 139 -9.09 6.46 14.90
C ASP A 139 -9.43 6.12 13.45
N GLY A 140 -8.79 6.80 12.50
CA GLY A 140 -8.98 6.59 11.08
C GLY A 140 -8.49 5.24 10.54
N LYS A 141 -7.76 4.44 11.33
CA LYS A 141 -7.32 3.09 10.94
C LYS A 141 -8.40 2.05 11.25
N GLN A 142 -9.05 2.19 12.41
CA GLN A 142 -10.10 1.27 12.87
C GLN A 142 -11.52 1.74 12.53
N ASP A 143 -11.67 3.00 12.08
CA ASP A 143 -12.95 3.72 11.98
C ASP A 143 -13.73 3.71 13.29
N LEU A 144 -12.98 3.97 14.37
CA LEU A 144 -13.48 3.94 15.74
C LEU A 144 -13.57 5.37 16.26
N THR A 145 -14.75 5.77 16.74
CA THR A 145 -14.97 7.07 17.37
C THR A 145 -15.28 6.89 18.85
N THR A 146 -14.44 7.44 19.72
CA THR A 146 -14.64 7.41 21.17
C THR A 146 -14.98 8.80 21.68
N LEU A 147 -16.16 8.93 22.29
CA LEU A 147 -16.69 10.14 22.90
C LEU A 147 -16.54 10.03 24.42
N THR A 148 -15.81 10.95 25.02
CA THR A 148 -15.44 10.93 26.44
C THR A 148 -15.95 12.18 27.17
N THR A 149 -16.55 11.93 28.33
CA THR A 149 -17.13 12.90 29.27
C THR A 149 -18.32 13.67 28.68
N ARG A 150 -19.48 13.57 29.35
CA ARG A 150 -20.78 14.12 28.88
C ARG A 150 -21.14 13.64 27.46
N ALA A 151 -20.82 12.38 27.14
CA ALA A 151 -21.02 11.81 25.82
C ALA A 151 -22.50 11.52 25.57
N VAL A 152 -23.04 12.09 24.50
CA VAL A 152 -24.37 11.79 23.96
C VAL A 152 -24.19 11.44 22.49
N VAL A 153 -24.65 10.27 22.08
CA VAL A 153 -24.64 9.82 20.68
C VAL A 153 -26.07 9.56 20.25
N ARG A 154 -26.45 10.03 19.07
CA ARG A 154 -27.77 9.82 18.47
C ARG A 154 -27.63 9.19 17.10
N ARG A 155 -28.57 8.31 16.81
CA ARG A 155 -28.81 7.82 15.46
C ARG A 155 -29.98 8.60 14.88
N LEU A 156 -29.76 9.21 13.72
CA LEU A 156 -30.74 9.97 12.97
C LEU A 156 -31.12 9.22 11.70
N ARG A 157 -32.39 9.25 11.30
CA ARG A 157 -32.85 8.86 9.96
C ARG A 157 -33.16 10.12 9.16
N GLY A 158 -32.52 10.26 8.00
CA GLY A 158 -32.49 11.52 7.26
C GLY A 158 -31.78 12.63 8.06
N LEU A 159 -32.18 13.89 7.88
CA LEU A 159 -31.44 15.04 8.40
C LEU A 159 -31.73 15.40 9.88
N SER A 160 -32.83 14.94 10.47
CA SER A 160 -33.28 15.43 11.79
C SER A 160 -34.07 14.45 12.66
N ASN A 161 -34.50 13.29 12.16
CA ASN A 161 -35.35 12.39 12.93
C ASN A 161 -34.53 11.47 13.81
N ILE A 162 -34.56 11.66 15.13
CA ILE A 162 -33.85 10.82 16.10
C ILE A 162 -34.53 9.45 16.18
N VAL A 163 -33.77 8.40 15.85
CA VAL A 163 -34.17 6.99 15.93
C VAL A 163 -33.74 6.38 17.26
N ASP A 164 -32.56 6.76 17.75
CA ASP A 164 -31.98 6.24 18.99
C ASP A 164 -31.07 7.29 19.64
N GLU A 165 -30.97 7.28 20.96
CA GLU A 165 -30.10 8.17 21.75
C GLU A 165 -29.45 7.39 22.90
N VAL A 166 -28.12 7.43 22.95
CA VAL A 166 -27.30 6.77 23.97
C VAL A 166 -26.52 7.83 24.72
N ARG A 167 -26.52 7.76 26.05
CA ARG A 167 -25.76 8.66 26.95
C ARG A 167 -24.80 7.85 27.82
N GLY A 168 -23.60 8.36 28.04
CA GLY A 168 -22.57 7.69 28.83
C GLY A 168 -21.42 8.60 29.24
N SER A 169 -20.53 8.09 30.08
CA SER A 169 -19.27 8.77 30.37
C SER A 169 -18.24 8.50 29.27
N VAL A 170 -18.25 7.30 28.68
CA VAL A 170 -17.51 6.97 27.47
C VAL A 170 -18.42 6.21 26.52
N ILE A 171 -18.54 6.67 25.28
CA ILE A 171 -19.25 5.96 24.21
C ILE A 171 -18.28 5.72 23.08
N THR A 172 -18.10 4.47 22.69
CA THR A 172 -17.30 4.10 21.51
C THR A 172 -18.22 3.58 20.43
N TYR A 173 -18.16 4.21 19.26
CA TYR A 173 -18.83 3.81 18.03
C TYR A 173 -17.83 3.16 17.07
N ASP A 174 -18.11 1.91 16.68
CA ASP A 174 -17.37 1.17 15.64
C ASP A 174 -18.13 1.32 14.32
N GLY A 175 -17.61 2.16 13.42
CA GLY A 175 -18.22 2.45 12.11
C GLY A 175 -18.25 1.25 11.16
N GLN A 176 -17.37 0.26 11.37
CA GLN A 176 -17.34 -0.96 10.54
C GLN A 176 -18.44 -1.95 10.94
N LYS A 177 -18.72 -2.05 12.25
CA LYS A 177 -19.68 -3.00 12.79
C LYS A 177 -21.05 -2.38 13.05
N ASP A 178 -21.16 -1.06 13.00
CA ASP A 178 -22.35 -0.30 13.40
C ASP A 178 -22.80 -0.60 14.84
N VAL A 179 -21.82 -0.80 15.73
CA VAL A 179 -22.06 -1.13 17.14
C VAL A 179 -21.61 0.02 18.04
N TYR A 180 -22.43 0.32 19.06
CA TYR A 180 -22.04 1.18 20.17
C TYR A 180 -21.65 0.35 21.38
N THR A 181 -20.61 0.79 22.07
CA THR A 181 -20.33 0.38 23.44
C THR A 181 -20.37 1.61 24.33
N ALA A 182 -21.19 1.56 25.38
CA ALA A 182 -21.31 2.65 26.34
C ALA A 182 -20.85 2.16 27.71
N GLN A 183 -19.94 2.92 28.32
CA GLN A 183 -19.51 2.74 29.70
C GLN A 183 -20.04 3.90 30.53
N SER A 184 -20.52 3.59 31.73
CA SER A 184 -21.01 4.57 32.71
C SER A 184 -20.14 4.46 33.95
N GLY A 185 -19.43 5.54 34.30
CA GLY A 185 -18.57 5.57 35.49
C GLY A 185 -17.48 6.64 35.42
N LYS A 186 -17.19 7.25 36.57
CA LYS A 186 -16.51 8.54 36.77
C LYS A 186 -15.06 8.57 36.27
N ASP A 187 -14.74 9.66 35.60
CA ASP A 187 -13.45 10.13 35.08
C ASP A 187 -12.18 9.46 35.67
N VAL A 188 -11.27 9.06 34.76
CA VAL A 188 -9.79 9.15 34.80
C VAL A 188 -9.04 7.87 34.40
N ALA A 189 -8.29 8.02 33.30
CA ALA A 189 -6.91 7.62 32.98
C ALA A 189 -6.26 6.31 33.47
N GLY A 190 -5.46 5.72 32.57
CA GLY A 190 -4.23 5.02 32.91
C GLY A 190 -4.26 3.49 32.81
N PRO A 191 -3.12 2.84 32.51
CA PRO A 191 -3.05 1.44 32.09
C PRO A 191 -3.29 0.47 33.26
N GLY A 192 -4.30 -0.40 33.13
CA GLY A 192 -4.60 -1.46 34.09
C GLY A 192 -6.08 -1.81 34.17
N ASN A 193 -6.54 -2.73 33.30
CA ASN A 193 -7.89 -3.31 33.33
C ASN A 193 -8.13 -4.04 34.66
N PRO A 194 -9.27 -3.88 35.36
CA PRO A 194 -10.35 -4.87 35.19
C PRO A 194 -11.78 -4.33 35.44
N SER A 195 -12.73 -4.89 34.68
CA SER A 195 -14.19 -4.93 34.93
C SER A 195 -15.04 -3.74 34.44
N GLY A 196 -15.85 -4.03 33.40
CA GLY A 196 -16.88 -3.13 32.88
C GLY A 196 -17.33 -3.48 31.47
N ARG A 197 -17.81 -4.71 31.22
CA ARG A 197 -18.50 -5.04 29.97
C ARG A 197 -19.92 -4.47 30.02
N VAL A 198 -20.32 -3.73 29.00
CA VAL A 198 -21.73 -3.61 28.59
C VAL A 198 -21.82 -4.08 27.15
N ARG A 199 -22.58 -5.17 26.94
CA ARG A 199 -22.90 -5.75 25.63
C ARG A 199 -24.38 -5.44 25.37
N ALA A 200 -24.67 -4.59 24.40
CA ALA A 200 -26.03 -4.40 23.91
C ALA A 200 -26.15 -5.06 22.54
N MET A 201 -27.17 -5.90 22.37
CA MET A 201 -27.53 -6.53 21.11
C MET A 201 -28.92 -6.00 20.74
N LEU A 202 -29.02 -5.28 19.63
CA LEU A 202 -30.29 -4.77 19.09
C LEU A 202 -30.62 -5.58 17.84
N THR A 203 -31.71 -6.34 17.91
CA THR A 203 -32.24 -7.16 16.82
C THR A 203 -33.16 -6.31 15.93
N PRO A 204 -33.15 -6.44 14.59
CA PRO A 204 -34.25 -5.98 13.77
C PRO A 204 -35.49 -6.84 14.08
N GLY A 205 -36.63 -6.21 14.36
CA GLY A 205 -37.88 -6.92 14.56
C GLY A 205 -38.34 -7.62 13.28
N ALA A 206 -38.56 -8.92 13.34
CA ALA A 206 -39.51 -9.64 12.50
C ALA A 206 -39.99 -10.91 13.22
N SER A 207 -41.31 -10.97 13.39
CA SER A 207 -42.19 -12.07 13.76
C SER A 207 -41.65 -13.51 13.73
N GLY A 208 -41.79 -14.19 14.88
CA GLY A 208 -42.41 -15.52 15.01
C GLY A 208 -41.71 -16.73 14.38
N GLY A 209 -41.08 -17.57 15.22
CA GLY A 209 -40.71 -18.94 14.85
C GLY A 209 -39.94 -19.66 15.95
N THR A 210 -40.56 -20.70 16.53
CA THR A 210 -40.10 -21.51 17.67
C THR A 210 -38.81 -22.29 17.37
N ALA A 211 -37.89 -22.34 18.36
CA ALA A 211 -36.66 -23.12 18.30
C ALA A 211 -36.86 -24.57 18.78
N PRO A 212 -36.12 -25.56 18.21
CA PRO A 212 -35.75 -26.78 18.91
C PRO A 212 -34.30 -26.73 19.41
N GLN A 213 -34.08 -27.33 20.59
CA GLN A 213 -32.78 -27.45 21.26
C GLN A 213 -31.78 -28.39 20.56
N PRO A 214 -30.46 -28.26 20.83
CA PRO A 214 -29.46 -29.17 20.31
C PRO A 214 -29.19 -30.33 21.29
N SER A 215 -29.08 -31.53 20.76
CA SER A 215 -28.51 -32.70 21.44
C SER A 215 -27.47 -33.35 20.53
N GLY A 216 -26.34 -33.76 21.13
CA GLY A 216 -25.45 -34.78 20.58
C GLY A 216 -24.11 -34.28 20.06
N GLU A 217 -23.07 -34.47 20.87
CA GLU A 217 -21.69 -34.64 20.41
C GLU A 217 -21.61 -35.80 19.41
N VAL A 218 -20.88 -35.62 18.31
CA VAL A 218 -20.46 -36.72 17.44
C VAL A 218 -18.96 -36.63 17.21
N THR A 219 -18.26 -37.64 17.72
CA THR A 219 -16.84 -37.96 17.48
C THR A 219 -16.63 -38.35 16.02
N LEU A 220 -15.67 -37.71 15.34
CA LEU A 220 -15.24 -38.09 13.99
C LEU A 220 -14.01 -39.00 14.07
N THR A 221 -14.13 -40.21 13.52
CA THR A 221 -12.99 -41.06 13.16
C THR A 221 -12.60 -40.82 11.68
N PRO A 222 -11.31 -40.85 11.33
CA PRO A 222 -10.86 -40.60 9.97
C PRO A 222 -11.03 -41.86 9.12
N ASN A 223 -11.79 -41.76 8.02
CA ASN A 223 -11.84 -42.81 7.01
C ASN A 223 -10.91 -42.42 5.85
N ALA A 224 -9.88 -43.22 5.66
CA ALA A 224 -8.93 -43.13 4.56
C ALA A 224 -9.54 -43.76 3.31
N THR A 225 -9.74 -42.97 2.26
CA THR A 225 -9.89 -43.48 0.89
C THR A 225 -9.10 -42.59 -0.04
N ALA A 226 -7.91 -43.05 -0.40
CA ALA A 226 -7.07 -42.46 -1.42
C ALA A 226 -7.72 -42.64 -2.80
N MET A 227 -8.01 -41.52 -3.48
CA MET A 227 -8.22 -41.47 -4.92
C MET A 227 -7.00 -40.81 -5.54
N SER A 228 -6.30 -41.57 -6.39
CA SER A 228 -5.13 -41.14 -7.14
C SER A 228 -5.53 -40.03 -8.12
N ALA A 229 -4.99 -38.83 -7.93
CA ALA A 229 -4.93 -37.79 -8.95
C ALA A 229 -3.54 -37.84 -9.58
N SER A 230 -3.48 -37.98 -10.90
CA SER A 230 -2.25 -37.98 -11.68
C SER A 230 -1.52 -36.67 -11.46
N VAL A 231 -0.32 -36.75 -10.89
CA VAL A 231 0.62 -35.64 -10.77
C VAL A 231 0.95 -35.16 -12.17
N LEU A 232 0.51 -33.94 -12.51
CA LEU A 232 1.08 -33.20 -13.63
C LEU A 232 2.54 -32.93 -13.25
N GLU A 233 3.47 -33.46 -14.05
CA GLU A 233 4.89 -33.21 -13.92
C GLU A 233 5.16 -31.71 -13.84
N VAL A 234 5.66 -31.27 -12.68
CA VAL A 234 6.34 -29.99 -12.54
C VAL A 234 7.62 -30.12 -13.36
N PRO A 235 7.82 -29.32 -14.43
CA PRO A 235 9.04 -29.41 -15.20
C PRO A 235 10.24 -29.10 -14.30
N ALA A 236 11.30 -29.90 -14.44
CA ALA A 236 12.56 -29.79 -13.72
C ALA A 236 13.11 -28.34 -13.73
N PRO A 237 13.86 -27.92 -12.68
CA PRO A 237 14.38 -26.57 -12.59
C PRO A 237 15.21 -26.24 -13.84
N ALA A 238 14.91 -25.08 -14.44
CA ALA A 238 15.66 -24.51 -15.55
C ALA A 238 17.15 -24.42 -15.18
N ALA A 239 18.03 -24.48 -16.20
CA ALA A 239 19.46 -24.26 -16.05
C ALA A 239 19.75 -23.07 -15.12
N ALA A 240 20.74 -23.19 -14.24
CA ALA A 240 21.02 -22.20 -13.21
C ALA A 240 21.22 -20.80 -13.81
N SER A 241 20.22 -19.94 -13.71
CA SER A 241 20.28 -18.56 -14.20
C SER A 241 21.07 -17.68 -13.22
N THR A 242 21.66 -16.60 -13.73
CA THR A 242 22.38 -15.60 -12.94
C THR A 242 21.95 -14.19 -13.35
N LEU A 243 21.51 -13.39 -12.38
CA LEU A 243 21.35 -11.95 -12.52
C LEU A 243 22.66 -11.28 -12.09
N SER A 244 23.37 -10.68 -13.04
CA SER A 244 24.67 -10.05 -12.80
C SER A 244 24.58 -8.55 -13.00
N VAL A 245 25.07 -7.82 -12.01
CA VAL A 245 25.09 -6.36 -11.97
C VAL A 245 26.54 -5.92 -11.84
N ARG A 246 27.01 -5.08 -12.76
CA ARG A 246 28.41 -4.64 -12.83
C ARG A 246 28.50 -3.13 -12.90
N ASN A 247 29.28 -2.58 -11.98
CA ASN A 247 29.73 -1.19 -11.97
C ASN A 247 28.63 -0.15 -12.16
N LEU A 248 27.48 -0.33 -11.49
CA LEU A 248 26.41 0.65 -11.56
C LEU A 248 26.89 2.02 -11.12
N ARG A 249 26.52 3.04 -11.89
CA ARG A 249 26.73 4.45 -11.55
C ARG A 249 25.45 5.23 -11.72
N LYS A 250 25.22 6.15 -10.78
CA LYS A 250 24.08 7.06 -10.82
C LYS A 250 24.40 8.39 -10.17
N ARG A 251 24.08 9.47 -10.87
CA ARG A 251 24.20 10.85 -10.43
C ARG A 251 22.88 11.60 -10.64
N TYR A 252 22.50 12.39 -9.65
CA TYR A 252 21.40 13.36 -9.77
C TYR A 252 21.97 14.77 -9.61
N GLY A 253 21.90 15.56 -10.69
CA GLY A 253 22.53 16.88 -10.74
C GLY A 253 24.04 16.79 -10.47
N ALA A 254 24.50 17.47 -9.42
CA ALA A 254 25.90 17.44 -8.99
C ALA A 254 26.25 16.25 -8.08
N ARG A 255 25.26 15.55 -7.51
CA ARG A 255 25.48 14.54 -6.47
C ARG A 255 25.50 13.12 -7.05
N THR A 256 26.64 12.45 -6.94
CA THR A 256 26.78 11.02 -7.25
C THR A 256 26.21 10.19 -6.11
N ILE A 257 25.15 9.43 -6.37
CA ILE A 257 24.49 8.55 -5.38
C ILE A 257 25.10 7.15 -5.44
N ILE A 258 25.40 6.65 -6.63
CA ILE A 258 26.03 5.36 -6.84
C ILE A 258 27.33 5.60 -7.61
N LYS A 259 28.45 5.19 -7.00
CA LYS A 259 29.80 5.32 -7.55
C LYS A 259 30.23 4.04 -8.25
N ASP A 260 30.07 2.90 -7.58
CA ASP A 260 30.40 1.58 -8.11
C ASP A 260 29.70 0.48 -7.29
N VAL A 261 28.60 -0.04 -7.82
CA VAL A 261 27.89 -1.18 -7.21
C VAL A 261 27.86 -2.35 -8.18
N SER A 262 28.39 -3.47 -7.72
CA SER A 262 28.39 -4.75 -8.42
C SER A 262 27.85 -5.84 -7.48
N LEU A 263 26.97 -6.69 -7.98
CA LEU A 263 26.40 -7.81 -7.25
C LEU A 263 25.96 -8.92 -8.19
N ASP A 264 25.82 -10.12 -7.65
CA ASP A 264 25.28 -11.28 -8.34
C ASP A 264 24.16 -11.91 -7.51
N VAL A 265 23.15 -12.44 -8.20
CA VAL A 265 22.09 -13.26 -7.62
C VAL A 265 21.92 -14.49 -8.51
N LYS A 266 21.97 -15.68 -7.92
CA LYS A 266 21.77 -16.95 -8.64
C LYS A 266 20.37 -17.51 -8.43
N SER A 267 19.92 -18.37 -9.34
CA SER A 267 18.73 -19.19 -9.14
C SER A 267 18.80 -19.96 -7.81
N GLY A 268 17.74 -19.87 -7.01
CA GLY A 268 17.66 -20.53 -5.70
C GLY A 268 18.54 -19.90 -4.61
N GLU A 269 19.00 -18.67 -4.80
CA GLU A 269 19.77 -17.90 -3.83
C GLU A 269 18.96 -16.71 -3.31
N VAL A 270 19.03 -16.43 -2.00
CA VAL A 270 18.46 -15.21 -1.41
C VAL A 270 19.58 -14.22 -1.11
N VAL A 271 19.57 -13.09 -1.80
CA VAL A 271 20.58 -12.03 -1.68
C VAL A 271 19.98 -10.79 -1.03
N GLY A 272 20.63 -10.29 0.02
CA GLY A 272 20.27 -9.04 0.68
C GLY A 272 21.09 -7.84 0.15
N LEU A 273 20.44 -6.72 -0.11
CA LEU A 273 21.05 -5.43 -0.41
C LEU A 273 20.78 -4.47 0.75
N LEU A 274 21.77 -4.33 1.63
CA LEU A 274 21.64 -3.67 2.94
C LEU A 274 22.64 -2.52 3.10
N GLY A 275 22.58 -1.79 4.22
CA GLY A 275 23.45 -0.64 4.50
C GLY A 275 22.70 0.61 4.98
N PRO A 276 23.39 1.73 5.25
CA PRO A 276 22.79 2.93 5.83
C PRO A 276 21.75 3.61 4.92
N ASN A 277 20.89 4.43 5.51
CA ASN A 277 19.94 5.23 4.75
C ASN A 277 20.67 6.26 3.89
N GLY A 278 20.22 6.44 2.64
CA GLY A 278 20.88 7.33 1.68
C GLY A 278 22.20 6.81 1.10
N ALA A 279 22.62 5.58 1.41
CA ALA A 279 23.87 5.00 0.88
C ALA A 279 23.80 4.58 -0.60
N GLY A 280 22.60 4.55 -1.20
CA GLY A 280 22.39 4.16 -2.60
C GLY A 280 21.71 2.81 -2.82
N LYS A 281 21.25 2.12 -1.77
CA LYS A 281 20.55 0.82 -1.85
C LYS A 281 19.31 0.86 -2.75
N THR A 282 18.34 1.70 -2.38
CA THR A 282 17.07 1.87 -3.10
C THR A 282 17.30 2.32 -4.54
N THR A 283 18.25 3.23 -4.77
CA THR A 283 18.61 3.66 -6.12
C THR A 283 19.22 2.52 -6.94
N SER A 284 20.10 1.70 -6.35
CA SER A 284 20.69 0.53 -7.03
C SER A 284 19.60 -0.49 -7.35
N PHE A 285 18.73 -0.77 -6.37
CA PHE A 285 17.60 -1.68 -6.51
C PHE A 285 16.64 -1.25 -7.63
N TYR A 286 16.26 0.04 -7.69
CA TYR A 286 15.39 0.57 -8.74
C TYR A 286 16.03 0.61 -10.12
N ILE A 287 17.35 0.71 -10.20
CA ILE A 287 18.08 0.54 -11.47
C ILE A 287 18.02 -0.91 -11.95
N ILE A 288 18.13 -1.89 -11.04
CA ILE A 288 18.01 -3.32 -11.36
C ILE A 288 16.57 -3.68 -11.76
N VAL A 289 15.56 -3.12 -11.09
CA VAL A 289 14.14 -3.26 -11.49
C VAL A 289 13.88 -2.61 -12.86
N GLY A 290 14.56 -1.51 -13.18
CA GLY A 290 14.34 -0.73 -14.40
C GLY A 290 13.35 0.42 -14.24
N LEU A 291 13.12 0.88 -13.00
CA LEU A 291 12.35 2.10 -12.69
C LEU A 291 13.22 3.36 -12.83
N VAL A 292 14.52 3.23 -12.59
CA VAL A 292 15.50 4.30 -12.74
C VAL A 292 16.50 3.91 -13.83
N PRO A 293 16.76 4.76 -14.84
CA PRO A 293 17.80 4.46 -15.82
C PRO A 293 19.17 4.56 -15.17
N LEU A 294 20.08 3.64 -15.49
CA LEU A 294 21.50 3.76 -15.09
C LEU A 294 22.20 4.86 -15.91
N ASP A 295 23.25 5.47 -15.33
CA ASP A 295 24.11 6.39 -16.08
C ASP A 295 25.33 5.65 -16.67
N ALA A 296 25.82 4.62 -15.97
CA ALA A 296 26.85 3.70 -16.45
C ALA A 296 26.78 2.36 -15.69
N GLY A 297 27.47 1.35 -16.22
CA GLY A 297 27.43 -0.03 -15.73
C GLY A 297 26.63 -0.95 -16.65
N GLU A 298 26.46 -2.18 -16.22
CA GLU A 298 25.75 -3.21 -16.97
C GLU A 298 24.91 -4.10 -16.04
N ILE A 299 23.73 -4.49 -16.52
CA ILE A 299 22.89 -5.50 -15.90
C ILE A 299 22.65 -6.57 -16.95
N THR A 300 23.06 -7.80 -16.66
CA THR A 300 22.78 -8.98 -17.48
C THR A 300 21.90 -9.95 -16.73
N LEU A 301 20.98 -10.57 -17.47
CA LEU A 301 20.27 -11.76 -17.05
C LEU A 301 20.79 -12.90 -17.92
N ASP A 302 21.51 -13.82 -17.28
CA ASP A 302 22.40 -14.77 -17.94
C ASP A 302 23.38 -14.00 -18.86
N ASP A 303 23.44 -14.36 -20.14
CA ASP A 303 24.30 -13.70 -21.12
C ASP A 303 23.62 -12.51 -21.84
N THR A 304 22.39 -12.15 -21.45
CA THR A 304 21.61 -11.10 -22.13
C THR A 304 21.61 -9.80 -21.35
N SER A 305 22.11 -8.72 -21.95
CA SER A 305 22.06 -7.38 -21.35
C SER A 305 20.62 -6.85 -21.28
N ILE A 306 20.18 -6.49 -20.09
CA ILE A 306 18.85 -5.92 -19.82
C ILE A 306 18.91 -4.45 -19.36
N SER A 307 20.12 -3.88 -19.32
CA SER A 307 20.45 -2.54 -18.84
C SER A 307 19.49 -1.44 -19.34
N LEU A 308 19.16 -1.46 -20.63
CA LEU A 308 18.31 -0.43 -21.26
C LEU A 308 16.84 -0.84 -21.41
N LEU A 309 16.48 -2.05 -20.98
CA LEU A 309 15.12 -2.54 -21.14
C LEU A 309 14.19 -1.92 -20.09
N PRO A 310 12.96 -1.52 -20.46
CA PRO A 310 11.95 -1.10 -19.51
C PRO A 310 11.45 -2.28 -18.67
N ILE A 311 10.89 -1.98 -17.50
CA ILE A 311 10.43 -2.96 -16.50
C ILE A 311 9.58 -4.11 -17.09
N HIS A 312 8.63 -3.83 -17.97
CA HIS A 312 7.74 -4.85 -18.53
C HIS A 312 8.46 -5.83 -19.49
N LYS A 313 9.57 -5.41 -20.12
CA LYS A 313 10.41 -6.31 -20.92
C LYS A 313 11.27 -7.19 -20.01
N ARG A 314 11.80 -6.62 -18.93
CA ARG A 314 12.56 -7.38 -17.91
C ARG A 314 11.68 -8.46 -17.25
N ALA A 315 10.43 -8.11 -16.92
CA ALA A 315 9.46 -9.06 -16.37
C ALA A 315 9.21 -10.26 -17.29
N ARG A 316 9.06 -10.03 -18.61
CA ARG A 316 8.92 -11.12 -19.60
C ARG A 316 10.16 -11.99 -19.74
N MET A 317 11.34 -11.47 -19.38
CA MET A 317 12.58 -12.25 -19.36
C MET A 317 12.76 -13.01 -18.03
N GLY A 318 11.82 -12.89 -17.09
CA GLY A 318 11.87 -13.61 -15.82
C GLY A 318 12.34 -12.78 -14.62
N LEU A 319 12.45 -11.44 -14.76
CA LEU A 319 12.78 -10.53 -13.66
C LEU A 319 11.52 -9.86 -13.09
N SER A 320 10.92 -10.46 -12.07
CA SER A 320 9.72 -9.93 -11.40
C SER A 320 10.05 -8.97 -10.28
N TYR A 321 9.14 -8.02 -10.03
CA TYR A 321 9.26 -7.00 -8.99
C TYR A 321 8.01 -6.98 -8.13
N LEU A 322 8.17 -7.06 -6.80
CA LEU A 322 7.11 -6.84 -5.83
C LEU A 322 7.39 -5.54 -5.07
N PRO A 323 6.59 -4.49 -5.29
CA PRO A 323 6.74 -3.23 -4.58
C PRO A 323 6.42 -3.37 -3.08
N GLN A 324 6.82 -2.34 -2.33
CA GLN A 324 6.48 -2.17 -0.93
C GLN A 324 4.98 -1.88 -0.77
N GLU A 325 4.41 -1.04 -1.64
CA GLU A 325 2.99 -0.72 -1.64
C GLU A 325 2.12 -1.85 -2.20
N ALA A 326 0.88 -1.94 -1.72
CA ALA A 326 -0.05 -2.97 -2.18
C ALA A 326 -0.37 -2.82 -3.67
N SER A 327 -0.05 -3.86 -4.44
CA SER A 327 -0.14 -3.88 -5.90
C SER A 327 -1.36 -4.65 -6.43
N VAL A 328 -2.15 -5.27 -5.55
CA VAL A 328 -3.35 -6.06 -5.92
C VAL A 328 -4.44 -5.19 -6.52
N PHE A 329 -5.17 -5.73 -7.49
CA PHE A 329 -6.36 -5.10 -8.05
C PHE A 329 -7.50 -5.19 -7.03
N ARG A 330 -7.72 -4.08 -6.32
CA ARG A 330 -8.64 -3.96 -5.19
C ARG A 330 -10.08 -4.41 -5.48
N LYS A 331 -10.58 -4.14 -6.69
CA LYS A 331 -11.95 -4.45 -7.11
C LYS A 331 -12.13 -5.87 -7.65
N LEU A 332 -11.04 -6.60 -7.85
CA LEU A 332 -11.08 -7.97 -8.35
C LEU A 332 -10.99 -8.95 -7.18
N THR A 333 -11.58 -10.12 -7.36
CA THR A 333 -11.38 -11.28 -6.47
C THR A 333 -9.94 -11.77 -6.52
N VAL A 334 -9.55 -12.63 -5.57
CA VAL A 334 -8.23 -13.27 -5.57
C VAL A 334 -7.97 -14.04 -6.87
N ASN A 335 -8.96 -14.82 -7.32
CA ASN A 335 -8.86 -15.58 -8.56
C ASN A 335 -8.68 -14.68 -9.78
N GLU A 336 -9.50 -13.62 -9.89
CA GLU A 336 -9.41 -12.67 -10.99
C GLU A 336 -8.07 -11.93 -11.00
N ASN A 337 -7.51 -11.62 -9.83
CA ASN A 337 -6.18 -11.02 -9.72
C ASN A 337 -5.08 -11.88 -10.35
N ILE A 338 -5.11 -13.19 -10.10
CA ILE A 338 -4.13 -14.15 -10.65
C ILE A 338 -4.39 -14.37 -12.14
N ARG A 339 -5.66 -14.59 -12.52
CA ARG A 339 -6.07 -14.79 -13.92
C ARG A 339 -5.74 -13.60 -14.81
N ALA A 340 -5.91 -12.37 -14.32
CA ALA A 340 -5.56 -11.17 -15.06
C ALA A 340 -4.09 -11.13 -15.50
N VAL A 341 -3.17 -11.70 -14.70
CA VAL A 341 -1.77 -11.82 -15.10
C VAL A 341 -1.55 -13.00 -16.06
N LEU A 342 -2.20 -14.13 -15.81
CA LEU A 342 -2.11 -15.33 -16.66
C LEU A 342 -2.68 -15.12 -18.07
N GLU A 343 -3.73 -14.33 -18.22
CA GLU A 343 -4.34 -13.99 -19.52
C GLU A 343 -3.41 -13.17 -20.41
N LEU A 344 -2.43 -12.48 -19.82
CA LEU A 344 -1.39 -11.74 -20.55
C LEU A 344 -0.19 -12.62 -20.90
N GLN A 345 -0.10 -13.84 -20.38
CA GLN A 345 1.01 -14.75 -20.66
C GLN A 345 0.84 -15.42 -22.02
N ARG A 346 1.99 -15.79 -22.58
CA ARG A 346 2.07 -16.50 -23.85
C ARG A 346 2.78 -17.84 -23.66
N ASP A 347 2.46 -18.79 -24.52
CA ASP A 347 3.16 -20.06 -24.60
C ASP A 347 4.49 -19.93 -25.35
N GLU A 348 5.21 -21.05 -25.50
CA GLU A 348 6.51 -21.14 -26.17
C GLU A 348 6.45 -20.79 -27.67
N HIS A 349 5.25 -20.75 -28.25
CA HIS A 349 4.99 -20.38 -29.64
C HIS A 349 4.44 -18.95 -29.78
N ASP A 350 4.61 -18.13 -28.73
CA ASP A 350 4.11 -16.75 -28.65
C ASP A 350 2.58 -16.64 -28.82
N LYS A 351 1.81 -17.68 -28.48
CA LYS A 351 0.34 -17.64 -28.52
C LYS A 351 -0.23 -17.37 -27.13
N PRO A 352 -1.37 -16.64 -27.03
CA PRO A 352 -2.06 -16.49 -25.75
C PRO A 352 -2.42 -17.84 -25.13
N LEU A 353 -2.29 -17.96 -23.81
CA LEU A 353 -2.64 -19.19 -23.11
C LEU A 353 -4.13 -19.55 -23.31
N PRO A 354 -4.47 -20.83 -23.58
CA PRO A 354 -5.86 -21.27 -23.63
C PRO A 354 -6.57 -21.05 -22.29
N LYS A 355 -7.88 -20.74 -22.32
CA LYS A 355 -8.68 -20.51 -21.09
C LYS A 355 -8.58 -21.65 -20.08
N GLN A 356 -8.54 -22.90 -20.54
CA GLN A 356 -8.38 -24.08 -19.67
C GLN A 356 -7.01 -24.09 -18.98
N ALA A 357 -5.94 -23.74 -19.69
CA ALA A 357 -4.60 -23.63 -19.12
C ALA A 357 -4.48 -22.48 -18.12
N VAL A 358 -5.13 -21.35 -18.39
CA VAL A 358 -5.23 -20.23 -17.45
C VAL A 358 -5.94 -20.66 -16.16
N SER A 359 -7.09 -21.33 -16.26
CA SER A 359 -7.81 -21.82 -15.07
C SER A 359 -6.97 -22.82 -14.28
N ALA A 360 -6.39 -23.83 -14.93
CA ALA A 360 -5.57 -24.84 -14.27
C ALA A 360 -4.35 -24.23 -13.56
N ARG A 361 -3.67 -23.27 -14.18
CA ARG A 361 -2.54 -22.56 -13.56
C ARG A 361 -2.98 -21.67 -12.40
N ALA A 362 -4.13 -21.01 -12.51
CA ALA A 362 -4.67 -20.21 -11.41
C ALA A 362 -5.01 -21.10 -10.21
N ASP A 363 -5.64 -22.26 -10.45
CA ASP A 363 -5.97 -23.24 -9.41
C ASP A 363 -4.71 -23.76 -8.70
N ALA A 364 -3.69 -24.13 -9.46
CA ALA A 364 -2.41 -24.58 -8.91
C ALA A 364 -1.75 -23.50 -8.03
N LEU A 365 -1.71 -22.23 -8.48
CA LEU A 365 -1.12 -21.13 -7.72
C LEU A 365 -1.91 -20.83 -6.43
N LEU A 366 -3.23 -20.96 -6.48
CA LEU A 366 -4.10 -20.77 -5.33
C LEU A 366 -3.88 -21.84 -4.26
N GLU A 367 -3.78 -23.11 -4.67
CA GLU A 367 -3.50 -24.24 -3.77
C GLU A 367 -2.10 -24.13 -3.17
N GLU A 368 -1.12 -23.87 -4.03
CA GLU A 368 0.29 -23.82 -3.64
C GLU A 368 0.58 -22.71 -2.62
N LEU A 369 -0.02 -21.54 -2.79
CA LEU A 369 0.12 -20.46 -1.81
C LEU A 369 -0.90 -20.53 -0.67
N GLN A 370 -1.64 -21.64 -0.55
CA GLN A 370 -2.59 -21.89 0.54
C GLN A 370 -3.69 -20.82 0.65
N ILE A 371 -4.09 -20.23 -0.49
CA ILE A 371 -5.11 -19.17 -0.60
C ILE A 371 -6.33 -19.62 -1.42
N ALA A 372 -6.45 -20.91 -1.73
CA ALA A 372 -7.59 -21.46 -2.47
C ALA A 372 -8.95 -21.19 -1.79
N HIS A 373 -8.98 -21.16 -0.46
CA HIS A 373 -10.19 -20.82 0.32
C HIS A 373 -10.60 -19.34 0.21
N LEU A 374 -9.72 -18.47 -0.30
CA LEU A 374 -9.96 -17.02 -0.51
C LEU A 374 -10.29 -16.69 -1.96
N ARG A 375 -10.42 -17.70 -2.84
CA ARG A 375 -10.57 -17.58 -4.29
C ARG A 375 -11.55 -16.48 -4.71
N ASP A 376 -12.73 -16.46 -4.11
CA ASP A 376 -13.84 -15.57 -4.48
C ASP A 376 -13.90 -14.30 -3.62
N ASN A 377 -12.97 -14.15 -2.68
CA ASN A 377 -12.93 -12.97 -1.81
C ASN A 377 -12.38 -11.76 -2.61
N PRO A 378 -12.99 -10.57 -2.47
CA PRO A 378 -12.40 -9.34 -3.00
C PRO A 378 -11.02 -9.08 -2.40
N ALA A 379 -10.06 -8.61 -3.21
CA ALA A 379 -8.70 -8.36 -2.71
C ALA A 379 -8.63 -7.30 -1.59
N MET A 380 -9.63 -6.40 -1.48
CA MET A 380 -9.72 -5.42 -0.39
C MET A 380 -10.04 -6.03 0.98
N SER A 381 -10.71 -7.19 1.04
CA SER A 381 -11.08 -7.81 2.32
C SER A 381 -9.95 -8.63 2.95
N LEU A 382 -8.80 -8.74 2.27
CA LEU A 382 -7.68 -9.57 2.70
C LEU A 382 -6.86 -8.91 3.80
N SER A 383 -6.43 -9.72 4.77
CA SER A 383 -5.38 -9.34 5.71
C SER A 383 -4.06 -9.05 4.98
N GLY A 384 -3.08 -8.46 5.68
CA GLY A 384 -1.78 -8.14 5.09
C GLY A 384 -1.05 -9.37 4.54
N GLY A 385 -0.99 -10.46 5.33
CA GLY A 385 -0.34 -11.71 4.94
C GLY A 385 -1.04 -12.42 3.77
N GLU A 386 -2.36 -12.50 3.79
CA GLU A 386 -3.15 -13.06 2.68
C GLU A 386 -2.94 -12.25 1.40
N ARG A 387 -3.02 -10.92 1.49
CA ARG A 387 -2.76 -10.03 0.36
C ARG A 387 -1.37 -10.23 -0.21
N ARG A 388 -0.35 -10.37 0.66
CA ARG A 388 1.02 -10.63 0.22
C ARG A 388 1.11 -11.95 -0.56
N ARG A 389 0.49 -13.01 -0.06
CA ARG A 389 0.37 -14.30 -0.78
C ARG A 389 -0.26 -14.09 -2.18
N VAL A 390 -1.32 -13.30 -2.31
CA VAL A 390 -1.92 -12.99 -3.63
C VAL A 390 -0.94 -12.24 -4.55
N GLU A 391 -0.16 -11.28 -4.04
CA GLU A 391 0.87 -10.58 -4.84
C GLU A 391 1.94 -11.52 -5.36
N ILE A 392 2.36 -12.48 -4.53
CA ILE A 392 3.34 -13.48 -4.92
C ILE A 392 2.76 -14.45 -5.94
N ALA A 393 1.50 -14.89 -5.78
CA ALA A 393 0.83 -15.71 -6.79
C ALA A 393 0.79 -14.99 -8.15
N ARG A 394 0.51 -13.68 -8.16
CA ARG A 394 0.56 -12.85 -9.37
C ARG A 394 1.96 -12.76 -9.96
N ALA A 395 3.00 -12.62 -9.14
CA ALA A 395 4.38 -12.62 -9.62
C ALA A 395 4.76 -13.99 -10.22
N LEU A 396 4.42 -15.08 -9.53
CA LEU A 396 4.67 -16.46 -9.98
C LEU A 396 3.93 -16.82 -11.25
N ALA A 397 2.78 -16.20 -11.52
CA ALA A 397 2.06 -16.37 -12.78
C ALA A 397 2.89 -15.99 -14.01
N THR A 398 3.93 -15.17 -13.86
CA THR A 398 4.88 -14.81 -14.94
C THR A 398 6.04 -15.79 -15.11
N ARG A 399 6.11 -16.85 -14.30
CA ARG A 399 7.22 -17.84 -14.26
C ARG A 399 8.61 -17.17 -14.13
N PRO A 400 8.85 -16.35 -13.10
CA PRO A 400 10.10 -15.61 -12.96
C PRO A 400 11.27 -16.51 -12.57
N SER A 401 12.45 -16.23 -13.13
CA SER A 401 13.74 -16.76 -12.64
C SER A 401 14.23 -15.98 -11.41
N PHE A 402 13.86 -14.70 -11.32
CA PHE A 402 14.25 -13.79 -10.25
C PHE A 402 13.08 -12.95 -9.75
N ILE A 403 13.03 -12.75 -8.43
CA ILE A 403 12.05 -11.88 -7.76
C ILE A 403 12.79 -10.82 -6.92
N LEU A 404 12.45 -9.56 -7.14
CA LEU A 404 12.94 -8.42 -6.38
C LEU A 404 11.88 -7.98 -5.36
N LEU A 405 12.24 -7.99 -4.07
CA LEU A 405 11.37 -7.61 -2.95
C LEU A 405 11.81 -6.26 -2.37
N ASP A 406 10.92 -5.26 -2.46
CA ASP A 406 11.14 -3.91 -1.93
C ASP A 406 10.59 -3.79 -0.51
N GLU A 407 11.48 -3.64 0.46
CA GLU A 407 11.20 -3.51 1.90
C GLU A 407 10.08 -4.42 2.43
N PRO A 408 10.19 -5.76 2.23
CA PRO A 408 9.11 -6.67 2.58
C PRO A 408 8.78 -6.70 4.08
N PHE A 409 9.66 -6.26 4.97
CA PHE A 409 9.45 -6.25 6.42
C PHE A 409 9.02 -4.88 6.97
N ALA A 410 8.94 -3.85 6.13
CA ALA A 410 8.63 -2.49 6.56
C ALA A 410 7.21 -2.37 7.18
N GLY A 411 7.15 -1.98 8.46
CA GLY A 411 5.88 -1.74 9.15
C GLY A 411 5.03 -3.00 9.35
N VAL A 412 5.65 -4.18 9.28
CA VAL A 412 5.02 -5.49 9.41
C VAL A 412 5.12 -5.97 10.86
N ASP A 413 4.06 -6.59 11.38
CA ASP A 413 4.06 -7.17 12.72
C ASP A 413 4.95 -8.43 12.81
N PRO A 414 5.49 -8.78 13.99
CA PRO A 414 6.40 -9.92 14.14
C PRO A 414 5.83 -11.27 13.68
N ILE A 415 4.51 -11.46 13.73
CA ILE A 415 3.88 -12.70 13.26
C ILE A 415 3.92 -12.76 11.73
N ALA A 416 3.58 -11.66 11.06
CA ALA A 416 3.65 -11.55 9.61
C ALA A 416 5.09 -11.59 9.06
N VAL A 417 6.09 -11.15 9.82
CA VAL A 417 7.52 -11.34 9.46
C VAL A 417 7.81 -12.83 9.21
N LEU A 418 7.37 -13.72 10.11
CA LEU A 418 7.58 -15.17 9.95
C LEU A 418 6.87 -15.72 8.71
N GLU A 419 5.69 -15.20 8.36
CA GLU A 419 5.00 -15.60 7.13
C GLU A 419 5.78 -15.19 5.88
N ILE A 420 6.32 -13.97 5.85
CA ILE A 420 7.14 -13.47 4.73
C ILE A 420 8.42 -14.29 4.60
N GLN A 421 9.08 -14.62 5.70
CA GLN A 421 10.26 -15.48 5.68
C GLN A 421 9.97 -16.89 5.11
N LYS A 422 8.82 -17.49 5.46
CA LYS A 422 8.38 -18.77 4.89
C LYS A 422 8.17 -18.66 3.38
N ILE A 423 7.54 -17.58 2.94
CA ILE A 423 7.33 -17.27 1.53
C ILE A 423 8.68 -17.18 0.79
N VAL A 424 9.64 -16.42 1.30
CA VAL A 424 10.94 -16.26 0.63
C VAL A 424 11.65 -17.61 0.53
N ARG A 425 11.58 -18.44 1.59
CA ARG A 425 12.12 -19.80 1.56
C ARG A 425 11.43 -20.67 0.51
N PHE A 426 10.11 -20.59 0.40
CA PHE A 426 9.34 -21.27 -0.63
C PHE A 426 9.78 -20.84 -2.06
N LEU A 427 10.00 -19.55 -2.29
CA LEU A 427 10.52 -19.05 -3.57
C LEU A 427 11.91 -19.64 -3.87
N LYS A 428 12.79 -19.66 -2.86
CA LYS A 428 14.13 -20.25 -2.96
C LYS A 428 14.08 -21.74 -3.29
N GLU A 429 13.22 -22.52 -2.62
CA GLU A 429 13.03 -23.96 -2.84
C GLU A 429 12.53 -24.27 -4.26
N ARG A 430 11.82 -23.33 -4.89
CA ARG A 430 11.45 -23.40 -6.32
C ARG A 430 12.59 -23.08 -7.29
N GLY A 431 13.79 -22.78 -6.81
CA GLY A 431 14.92 -22.37 -7.63
C GLY A 431 14.85 -20.91 -8.11
N ILE A 432 13.98 -20.08 -7.52
CA ILE A 432 13.87 -18.66 -7.88
C ILE A 432 14.93 -17.88 -7.09
N GLY A 433 15.73 -17.07 -7.77
CA GLY A 433 16.65 -16.14 -7.11
C GLY A 433 15.89 -14.94 -6.53
N VAL A 434 16.19 -14.56 -5.28
CA VAL A 434 15.48 -13.47 -4.60
C VAL A 434 16.47 -12.37 -4.22
N LEU A 435 16.22 -11.14 -4.66
CA LEU A 435 16.95 -9.95 -4.22
C LEU A 435 16.06 -9.13 -3.28
N ILE A 436 16.54 -8.86 -2.07
CA ILE A 436 15.77 -8.15 -1.04
C ILE A 436 16.51 -6.88 -0.65
N THR A 437 15.81 -5.75 -0.64
CA THR A 437 16.27 -4.52 0.03
C THR A 437 15.36 -4.27 1.21
N ASP A 438 15.91 -3.95 2.38
CA ASP A 438 15.13 -3.61 3.58
C ASP A 438 15.96 -2.78 4.55
N HIS A 439 15.30 -2.17 5.54
CA HIS A 439 15.92 -1.52 6.69
C HIS A 439 15.96 -2.40 7.94
N ASN A 440 15.17 -3.47 7.98
CA ASN A 440 15.11 -4.47 9.06
C ASN A 440 16.24 -5.50 8.89
N VAL A 441 17.41 -5.17 9.45
CA VAL A 441 18.65 -5.92 9.25
C VAL A 441 18.56 -7.35 9.75
N ARG A 442 18.04 -7.55 10.96
CA ARG A 442 18.02 -8.86 11.62
C ARG A 442 17.13 -9.83 10.85
N GLU A 443 15.94 -9.38 10.48
CA GLU A 443 14.92 -10.13 9.77
C GLU A 443 15.41 -10.51 8.37
N THR A 444 16.11 -9.59 7.69
CA THR A 444 16.65 -9.81 6.34
C THR A 444 17.85 -10.75 6.36
N LEU A 445 18.86 -10.48 7.19
CA LEU A 445 20.03 -11.36 7.31
C LEU A 445 19.66 -12.77 7.81
N GLY A 446 18.56 -12.92 8.54
CA GLY A 446 18.06 -14.21 9.00
C GLY A 446 17.58 -15.15 7.87
N ILE A 447 17.33 -14.63 6.66
CA ILE A 447 16.87 -15.41 5.51
C ILE A 447 17.79 -15.36 4.29
N CYS A 448 18.74 -14.42 4.25
CA CYS A 448 19.69 -14.31 3.16
C CYS A 448 20.78 -15.39 3.21
N ASP A 449 21.14 -15.90 2.05
CA ASP A 449 22.34 -16.73 1.86
C ASP A 449 23.59 -15.86 1.75
N HIS A 450 23.45 -14.72 1.07
CA HIS A 450 24.51 -13.75 0.84
C HIS A 450 23.95 -12.33 1.01
N ALA A 451 24.79 -11.38 1.41
CA ALA A 451 24.38 -9.98 1.50
C ALA A 451 25.49 -9.05 1.03
N TYR A 452 25.07 -7.92 0.44
CA TYR A 452 25.90 -6.82 0.02
C TYR A 452 25.56 -5.60 0.88
N ILE A 453 26.57 -5.03 1.54
CA ILE A 453 26.43 -3.80 2.31
C ILE A 453 26.87 -2.63 1.45
N ILE A 454 25.95 -1.72 1.14
CA ILE A 454 26.23 -0.50 0.39
C ILE A 454 26.52 0.62 1.37
N SER A 455 27.61 1.35 1.13
CA SER A 455 27.98 2.56 1.86
C SER A 455 28.57 3.57 0.88
N ASP A 456 28.16 4.84 1.00
CA ASP A 456 28.69 5.94 0.18
C ASP A 456 28.71 5.65 -1.33
N GLY A 457 27.67 4.98 -1.82
CA GLY A 457 27.49 4.64 -3.22
C GLY A 457 28.34 3.47 -3.75
N SER A 458 28.98 2.70 -2.86
CA SER A 458 29.80 1.54 -3.23
C SER A 458 29.52 0.33 -2.34
N VAL A 459 29.91 -0.87 -2.80
CA VAL A 459 29.88 -2.08 -1.96
C VAL A 459 30.99 -2.01 -0.92
N LEU A 460 30.62 -1.89 0.35
CA LEU A 460 31.53 -1.90 1.50
C LEU A 460 31.99 -3.31 1.86
N ALA A 461 31.06 -4.26 1.83
CA ALA A 461 31.31 -5.66 2.15
C ALA A 461 30.29 -6.54 1.44
N ALA A 462 30.69 -7.76 1.12
CA ALA A 462 29.82 -8.79 0.59
C ALA A 462 30.22 -10.14 1.20
N GLY A 463 29.24 -10.98 1.50
CA GLY A 463 29.51 -12.29 2.11
C GLY A 463 28.28 -12.94 2.72
N ALA A 464 28.48 -14.07 3.38
CA ALA A 464 27.44 -14.72 4.16
C ALA A 464 27.03 -13.84 5.36
N PRO A 465 25.80 -13.95 5.89
CA PRO A 465 25.34 -13.14 7.02
C PRO A 465 26.30 -13.13 8.23
N LYS A 466 26.92 -14.27 8.54
CA LYS A 466 27.90 -14.40 9.63
C LYS A 466 29.14 -13.53 9.41
N GLU A 467 29.63 -13.46 8.17
CA GLU A 467 30.80 -12.66 7.78
C GLU A 467 30.47 -11.16 7.78
N ILE A 468 29.26 -10.80 7.36
CA ILE A 468 28.77 -9.42 7.40
C ILE A 468 28.68 -8.90 8.84
N ILE A 469 28.17 -9.72 9.77
CA ILE A 469 28.01 -9.33 11.18
C ILE A 469 29.37 -9.18 11.90
N SER A 470 30.36 -10.00 11.53
CA SER A 470 31.70 -9.94 12.10
C SER A 470 32.60 -8.90 11.44
N ASN A 471 32.22 -8.34 10.29
CA ASN A 471 33.02 -7.33 9.59
C ASN A 471 33.09 -6.01 10.37
N GLU A 472 34.29 -5.63 10.83
CA GLU A 472 34.53 -4.43 11.64
C GLU A 472 34.10 -3.12 10.94
N SER A 473 34.27 -3.03 9.62
CA SER A 473 33.86 -1.86 8.85
C SER A 473 32.34 -1.75 8.77
N VAL A 474 31.64 -2.88 8.60
CA VAL A 474 30.16 -2.92 8.62
C VAL A 474 29.62 -2.57 10.01
N ARG A 475 30.24 -3.07 11.10
CA ARG A 475 29.84 -2.73 12.47
C ARG A 475 29.99 -1.24 12.76
N ARG A 476 31.13 -0.66 12.37
CA ARG A 476 31.43 0.75 12.58
C ARG A 476 30.52 1.70 11.80
N VAL A 477 30.15 1.33 10.57
CA VAL A 477 29.41 2.22 9.66
C VAL A 477 27.89 2.00 9.69
N TYR A 478 27.43 0.79 10.02
CA TYR A 478 26.02 0.41 9.87
C TYR A 478 25.40 -0.27 11.09
N LEU A 479 25.98 -1.38 11.59
CA LEU A 479 25.30 -2.22 12.60
C LEU A 479 25.45 -1.70 14.04
N GLY A 480 26.54 -1.01 14.34
CA GLY A 480 26.97 -0.65 15.70
C GLY A 480 27.77 -1.76 16.41
N GLU A 481 28.59 -1.33 17.38
CA GLU A 481 29.48 -2.18 18.20
C GLU A 481 28.75 -3.29 18.97
N HIS A 482 27.47 -3.10 19.30
CA HIS A 482 26.69 -4.01 20.14
C HIS A 482 25.67 -4.85 19.37
N PHE A 483 25.71 -4.86 18.04
CA PHE A 483 24.77 -5.66 17.24
C PHE A 483 24.90 -7.16 17.53
N ARG A 484 23.75 -7.80 17.76
CA ARG A 484 23.57 -9.26 17.95
C ARG A 484 22.38 -9.74 17.13
N MET A 485 22.49 -10.96 16.60
CA MET A 485 21.41 -11.69 15.93
C MET A 485 20.28 -12.01 16.90
#